data_AF-A0A345ZGL4-F1
#
_entry.id   AF-A0A345ZGL4-F1
#
_cell.length_a   1.000
_cell.length_b   1.000
_cell.length_c   1.000
_cell.angle_alpha   90.00
_cell.angle_beta   90.00
_cell.angle_gamma   90.00
#
_symmetry.space_group_name_H-M   'P 1'
#
loop_
_entity.id
_entity.type
_entity.pdbx_description
1 polymer ?
#
loop_
_entity_poly.entity_id
_entity_poly.type
_entity_poly.pdbx_seq_one_letter_code
_entity_poly.pdbx_strand_id
1 'polypeptide(L)'
;MIYFTSICSNYLPKAMALAESVKRNCRDATFVLCLVEREVPQVALDYPHFDEVVLAKDAGWSNFDSFIFRHSIVEASTAVKPRFMIHLTERYPQADKFVYLDPDVLAYGDFTELEAALDAHSIVLCPHLLRPGNIDMEISSLAHGTYNLGFLAVRRDENSKRFLEWWADRLFLFCYDDKSRGIFTDQKWIDLAPCFFDTHVLKHHGYDFATWSLLGSDLRVVDGAYVVNGDPLRFIHFSGLDSGTIDKAIGWWLTDDNREAFVQLYAEYRALLDAHGQQSLGRLRWSYNTYYSGADISREARVAYRDQSLWALVPDPFAASDADILATAQPTAQVSCESQASVPATAEEPPPWLIERFFSSVRRNGVATTLARGARKLSSGRLQ
;
A
#
# COMPACT_ATOMS: atom_id res chain seq x y z
N MET A 1 9.01 17.87 -9.52
CA MET A 1 8.40 16.52 -9.38
C MET A 1 7.09 16.65 -8.61
N ILE A 2 6.12 15.76 -8.82
CA ILE A 2 4.90 15.72 -8.00
C ILE A 2 5.12 14.74 -6.86
N TYR A 3 4.99 15.22 -5.63
CA TYR A 3 5.00 14.44 -4.41
C TYR A 3 3.58 14.32 -3.88
N PHE A 4 3.26 13.17 -3.29
CA PHE A 4 2.00 13.03 -2.58
C PHE A 4 2.09 12.03 -1.44
N THR A 5 1.13 12.14 -0.54
CA THR A 5 0.86 11.16 0.51
C THR A 5 -0.64 10.93 0.60
N SER A 6 -1.06 9.82 1.21
CA SER A 6 -2.47 9.50 1.44
C SER A 6 -2.75 9.24 2.91
N ILE A 7 -3.75 9.95 3.45
CA ILE A 7 -4.04 9.92 4.88
C ILE A 7 -5.53 9.89 5.18
N CYS A 8 -5.86 9.48 6.41
CA CYS A 8 -7.06 9.92 7.10
C CYS A 8 -6.69 11.11 8.01
N SER A 9 -7.65 11.90 8.48
CA SER A 9 -7.39 13.18 9.16
C SER A 9 -6.53 13.05 10.42
N ASN A 10 -6.55 11.89 11.08
CA ASN A 10 -5.69 11.60 12.24
C ASN A 10 -4.20 11.58 11.92
N TYR A 11 -3.81 11.63 10.64
CA TYR A 11 -2.42 11.69 10.19
C TYR A 11 -2.06 13.06 9.59
N LEU A 12 -2.94 14.07 9.69
CA LEU A 12 -2.68 15.43 9.20
C LEU A 12 -1.35 16.01 9.71
N PRO A 13 -1.03 15.97 11.02
CA PRO A 13 0.23 16.54 11.54
C PRO A 13 1.48 15.88 10.92
N LYS A 14 1.41 14.58 10.64
CA LYS A 14 2.48 13.83 9.99
C LYS A 14 2.63 14.24 8.52
N ALA A 15 1.51 14.31 7.78
CA ALA A 15 1.52 14.81 6.41
C ALA A 15 1.99 16.26 6.29
N MET A 16 1.68 17.12 7.26
CA MET A 16 2.18 18.50 7.33
C MET A 16 3.69 18.52 7.51
N ALA A 17 4.23 17.76 8.46
CA ALA A 17 5.68 17.61 8.67
C ALA A 17 6.39 17.12 7.40
N LEU A 18 5.81 16.10 6.74
CA LEU A 18 6.31 15.58 5.48
C LEU A 18 6.34 16.67 4.40
N ALA A 19 5.21 17.34 4.14
CA ALA A 19 5.12 18.37 3.11
C ALA A 19 6.08 19.54 3.36
N GLU A 20 6.18 20.01 4.61
CA GLU A 20 7.16 21.03 5.01
C GLU A 20 8.59 20.60 4.70
N SER A 21 8.95 19.38 5.09
CA SER A 21 10.29 18.86 4.89
C SER A 21 10.62 18.66 3.40
N VAL A 22 9.65 18.23 2.59
CA VAL A 22 9.82 18.11 1.13
C VAL A 22 9.96 19.49 0.50
N LYS A 23 9.10 20.45 0.84
CA LYS A 23 9.18 21.83 0.31
C LYS A 23 10.48 22.53 0.68
N ARG A 24 11.03 22.25 1.85
CA ARG A 24 12.31 22.79 2.31
C ARG A 24 13.51 22.21 1.54
N ASN A 25 13.48 20.92 1.21
CA ASN A 25 14.66 20.21 0.72
C ASN A 25 14.64 19.91 -0.79
N CYS A 26 13.46 19.76 -1.39
CA CYS A 26 13.29 19.41 -2.80
C CYS A 26 12.89 20.64 -3.61
N ARG A 27 13.71 20.99 -4.60
CA ARG A 27 13.45 22.14 -5.49
C ARG A 27 12.23 21.91 -6.36
N ASP A 28 11.44 22.96 -6.58
CA ASP A 28 10.25 22.96 -7.44
C ASP A 28 9.30 21.78 -7.17
N ALA A 29 9.20 21.37 -5.90
CA ALA A 29 8.31 20.31 -5.46
C ALA A 29 6.87 20.80 -5.46
N THR A 30 5.98 20.09 -6.14
CA THR A 30 4.53 20.18 -5.93
C THR A 30 4.12 19.06 -4.99
N PHE A 31 3.42 19.37 -3.91
CA PHE A 31 2.98 18.42 -2.91
C PHE A 31 1.45 18.39 -2.87
N VAL A 32 0.88 17.23 -3.18
CA VAL A 32 -0.56 16.99 -3.20
C VAL A 32 -0.96 16.06 -2.07
N LEU A 33 -1.98 16.44 -1.29
CA LEU A 33 -2.52 15.61 -0.23
C LEU A 33 -3.72 14.81 -0.74
N CYS A 34 -3.65 13.48 -0.67
CA CYS A 34 -4.80 12.59 -0.84
C CYS A 34 -5.48 12.38 0.51
N LEU A 35 -6.66 12.94 0.70
CA LEU A 35 -7.42 12.83 1.94
C LEU A 35 -8.55 11.81 1.81
N VAL A 36 -8.50 10.73 2.61
CA VAL A 36 -9.53 9.68 2.67
C VAL A 36 -10.61 10.08 3.66
N GLU A 37 -11.32 11.15 3.35
CA GLU A 37 -12.41 11.68 4.17
C GLU A 37 -13.61 12.07 3.30
N ARG A 38 -14.76 12.28 3.93
CA ARG A 38 -15.96 12.78 3.25
C ARG A 38 -15.82 14.26 2.87
N GLU A 39 -15.11 15.03 3.68
CA GLU A 39 -14.93 16.48 3.54
C GLU A 39 -13.49 16.87 3.89
N VAL A 40 -13.03 18.00 3.37
CA VAL A 40 -11.68 18.52 3.66
C VAL A 40 -11.73 19.38 4.93
N PRO A 41 -10.96 19.04 5.99
CA PRO A 41 -10.81 19.90 7.16
C PRO A 41 -10.17 21.25 6.78
N GLN A 42 -10.66 22.34 7.36
CA GLN A 42 -10.15 23.69 7.08
C GLN A 42 -8.63 23.80 7.32
N VAL A 43 -8.11 23.14 8.35
CA VAL A 43 -6.67 23.11 8.65
C VAL A 43 -5.81 22.57 7.49
N ALA A 44 -6.35 21.65 6.69
CA ALA A 44 -5.65 21.13 5.52
C ALA A 44 -5.65 22.14 4.36
N LEU A 45 -6.75 22.88 4.17
CA LEU A 45 -6.85 23.93 3.14
C LEU A 45 -5.95 25.13 3.45
N ASP A 46 -5.81 25.46 4.74
CA ASP A 46 -5.02 26.61 5.19
C ASP A 46 -3.52 26.33 5.26
N TYR A 47 -3.09 25.06 5.12
CA TYR A 47 -1.69 24.69 5.28
C TYR A 47 -0.87 24.99 4.02
N PRO A 48 0.12 25.90 4.06
CA PRO A 48 0.73 26.46 2.86
C PRO A 48 1.64 25.50 2.09
N HIS A 49 2.07 24.38 2.69
CA HIS A 49 2.94 23.41 2.02
C HIS A 49 2.17 22.34 1.25
N PHE A 50 0.84 22.28 1.38
CA PHE A 50 0.00 21.53 0.45
C PHE A 50 -0.39 22.44 -0.72
N ASP A 51 0.11 22.16 -1.92
CA ASP A 51 -0.29 22.92 -3.11
C ASP A 51 -1.71 22.56 -3.54
N GLU A 52 -2.14 21.34 -3.22
CA GLU A 52 -3.48 20.86 -3.50
C GLU A 52 -3.89 19.82 -2.44
N VAL A 53 -5.16 19.87 -2.03
CA VAL A 53 -5.78 18.83 -1.19
C VAL A 53 -6.94 18.23 -1.99
N VAL A 54 -6.88 16.94 -2.24
CA VAL A 54 -7.87 16.21 -3.03
C VAL A 54 -8.50 15.12 -2.17
N LEU A 55 -9.83 15.05 -2.16
CA LEU A 55 -10.52 13.94 -1.52
C LEU A 55 -10.34 12.68 -2.37
N ALA A 56 -9.98 11.56 -1.73
CA ALA A 56 -9.75 10.30 -2.42
C ALA A 56 -10.95 9.87 -3.28
N LYS A 57 -12.18 10.16 -2.84
CA LYS A 57 -13.43 9.86 -3.58
C LYS A 57 -13.52 10.54 -4.95
N ASP A 58 -12.80 11.65 -5.14
CA ASP A 58 -12.83 12.43 -6.37
C ASP A 58 -11.76 12.00 -7.39
N ALA A 59 -10.95 10.98 -7.07
CA ALA A 59 -9.87 10.45 -7.92
C ALA A 59 -10.35 9.46 -9.01
N GLY A 60 -11.62 9.55 -9.43
CA GLY A 60 -12.18 8.81 -10.56
C GLY A 60 -12.66 7.39 -10.25
N TRP A 61 -13.36 7.19 -9.14
CA TRP A 61 -13.96 5.89 -8.79
C TRP A 61 -15.35 5.72 -9.43
N SER A 62 -15.73 4.48 -9.76
CA SER A 62 -17.10 4.17 -10.18
C SER A 62 -18.08 4.18 -9.01
N ASN A 63 -17.69 3.57 -7.88
CA ASN A 63 -18.40 3.64 -6.61
C ASN A 63 -17.37 3.63 -5.46
N PHE A 64 -17.00 4.82 -5.00
CA PHE A 64 -16.03 4.97 -3.92
C PHE A 64 -16.54 4.44 -2.59
N ASP A 65 -17.82 4.66 -2.26
CA ASP A 65 -18.39 4.27 -0.97
C ASP A 65 -18.39 2.74 -0.81
N SER A 66 -18.77 1.98 -1.86
CA SER A 66 -18.64 0.51 -1.86
C SER A 66 -17.18 0.04 -1.79
N PHE A 67 -16.25 0.76 -2.42
CA PHE A 67 -14.83 0.45 -2.31
C PHE A 67 -14.30 0.68 -0.89
N ILE A 68 -14.51 1.86 -0.32
CA ILE A 68 -13.88 2.26 0.95
C ILE A 68 -14.50 1.56 2.16
N PHE A 69 -15.79 1.18 2.10
CA PHE A 69 -16.47 0.47 3.18
C PHE A 69 -15.76 -0.84 3.59
N ARG A 70 -15.13 -1.53 2.62
CA ARG A 70 -14.46 -2.83 2.82
C ARG A 70 -13.16 -2.78 3.62
N HIS A 71 -12.66 -1.58 3.90
CA HIS A 71 -11.33 -1.34 4.44
C HIS A 71 -11.41 -0.77 5.85
N SER A 72 -10.54 -1.25 6.73
CA SER A 72 -10.18 -0.52 7.96
C SER A 72 -9.42 0.77 7.62
N ILE A 73 -9.23 1.66 8.59
CA ILE A 73 -8.59 2.97 8.36
C ILE A 73 -7.19 2.87 7.72
N VAL A 74 -6.37 1.91 8.15
CA VAL A 74 -5.01 1.70 7.61
C VAL A 74 -5.06 1.09 6.21
N GLU A 75 -5.93 0.11 6.00
CA GLU A 75 -6.16 -0.48 4.69
C GLU A 75 -6.69 0.57 3.70
N ALA A 76 -7.53 1.50 4.16
CA ALA A 76 -8.14 2.55 3.35
C ALA A 76 -7.12 3.59 2.86
N SER A 77 -6.26 4.09 3.75
CA SER A 77 -5.21 5.06 3.38
C SER A 77 -4.16 4.46 2.45
N THR A 78 -4.00 3.13 2.46
CA THR A 78 -3.06 2.42 1.58
C THR A 78 -3.69 2.00 0.24
N ALA A 79 -4.97 1.60 0.24
CA ALA A 79 -5.66 1.11 -0.96
C ALA A 79 -5.86 2.18 -2.04
N VAL A 80 -5.91 3.46 -1.66
CA VAL A 80 -6.13 4.57 -2.59
C VAL A 80 -4.89 4.97 -3.39
N LYS A 81 -3.69 4.59 -2.93
CA LYS A 81 -2.39 5.02 -3.50
C LYS A 81 -2.29 4.86 -5.04
N PRO A 82 -2.52 3.67 -5.64
CA PRO A 82 -2.39 3.50 -7.09
C PRO A 82 -3.37 4.36 -7.88
N ARG A 83 -4.65 4.36 -7.48
CA ARG A 83 -5.69 5.12 -8.18
C ARG A 83 -5.43 6.62 -8.08
N PHE A 84 -4.97 7.08 -6.92
CA PHE A 84 -4.61 8.46 -6.73
C PHE A 84 -3.38 8.86 -7.56
N MET A 85 -2.36 7.99 -7.64
CA MET A 85 -1.20 8.24 -8.50
C MET A 85 -1.60 8.32 -9.98
N ILE A 86 -2.51 7.46 -10.45
CA ILE A 86 -3.10 7.55 -11.80
C ILE A 86 -3.79 8.92 -11.98
N HIS A 87 -4.63 9.32 -11.04
CA HIS A 87 -5.30 10.63 -11.06
C HIS A 87 -4.30 11.79 -11.16
N LEU A 88 -3.19 11.75 -10.41
CA LEU A 88 -2.13 12.76 -10.51
C LEU A 88 -1.48 12.79 -11.89
N THR A 89 -1.24 11.62 -12.51
CA THR A 89 -0.70 11.56 -13.88
C THR A 89 -1.67 12.15 -14.91
N GLU A 90 -2.97 12.07 -14.70
CA GLU A 90 -3.98 12.68 -15.57
C GLU A 90 -4.06 14.20 -15.31
N ARG A 91 -4.02 14.60 -14.04
CA ARG A 91 -4.17 15.98 -13.59
C ARG A 91 -2.96 16.87 -13.91
N TYR A 92 -1.76 16.29 -13.90
CA TYR A 92 -0.51 16.99 -14.16
C TYR A 92 0.15 16.47 -15.45
N PRO A 93 -0.42 16.73 -16.64
CA PRO A 93 0.07 16.16 -17.90
C PRO A 93 1.49 16.63 -18.29
N GLN A 94 1.95 17.73 -17.73
CA GLN A 94 3.30 18.28 -17.93
C GLN A 94 4.33 17.74 -16.92
N ALA A 95 3.89 16.99 -15.92
CA ALA A 95 4.79 16.37 -14.95
C ALA A 95 5.14 14.94 -15.39
N ASP A 96 6.41 14.61 -15.27
CA ASP A 96 6.95 13.31 -15.67
C ASP A 96 7.34 12.41 -14.50
N LYS A 97 7.45 12.93 -13.28
CA LYS A 97 7.95 12.19 -12.11
C LYS A 97 7.00 12.35 -10.94
N PHE A 98 6.54 11.22 -10.41
CA PHE A 98 5.55 11.12 -9.34
C PHE A 98 6.13 10.29 -8.19
N VAL A 99 6.09 10.83 -6.99
CA VAL A 99 6.72 10.25 -5.79
C VAL A 99 5.68 10.15 -4.69
N TYR A 100 5.43 8.93 -4.23
CA TYR A 100 4.69 8.66 -3.02
C TYR A 100 5.65 8.57 -1.83
N LEU A 101 5.26 9.20 -0.71
CA LEU A 101 5.91 9.06 0.59
C LEU A 101 4.83 8.80 1.65
N ASP A 102 5.06 7.83 2.54
CA ASP A 102 4.17 7.62 3.69
C ASP A 102 4.19 8.87 4.59
N PRO A 103 3.06 9.20 5.23
CA PRO A 103 2.91 10.44 5.98
C PRO A 103 3.86 10.58 7.16
N ASP A 104 4.39 9.49 7.70
CA ASP A 104 5.38 9.47 8.79
C ASP A 104 6.84 9.48 8.30
N VAL A 105 7.07 9.94 7.07
CA VAL A 105 8.38 10.26 6.53
C VAL A 105 8.76 11.73 6.82
N LEU A 106 10.04 11.98 7.12
CA LEU A 106 10.63 13.31 7.12
C LEU A 106 11.84 13.39 6.18
N ALA A 107 11.84 14.36 5.27
CA ALA A 107 12.95 14.60 4.36
C ALA A 107 14.05 15.47 5.02
N TYR A 108 15.31 15.04 4.84
CA TYR A 108 16.52 15.66 5.39
C TYR A 108 17.45 16.23 4.32
N GLY A 109 17.20 15.95 3.04
CA GLY A 109 17.98 16.48 1.93
C GLY A 109 17.25 16.36 0.60
N ASP A 110 17.83 16.92 -0.46
CA ASP A 110 17.30 16.77 -1.81
C ASP A 110 17.31 15.31 -2.26
N PHE A 111 16.43 14.94 -3.19
CA PHE A 111 16.31 13.56 -3.68
C PHE A 111 17.05 13.37 -5.01
N THR A 112 18.30 13.83 -5.07
CA THR A 112 19.10 13.87 -6.31
C THR A 112 19.28 12.48 -6.93
N GLU A 113 19.56 11.45 -6.13
CA GLU A 113 19.75 10.08 -6.65
C GLU A 113 18.45 9.50 -7.20
N LEU A 114 17.31 9.79 -6.56
CA LEU A 114 16.01 9.40 -7.06
C LEU A 114 15.69 10.09 -8.39
N GLU A 115 15.98 11.39 -8.48
CA GLU A 115 15.73 12.15 -9.70
C GLU A 115 16.49 11.54 -10.89
N ALA A 116 17.77 11.21 -10.70
CA ALA A 116 18.60 10.53 -11.69
C ALA A 116 18.10 9.11 -11.99
N ALA A 117 17.64 8.36 -10.98
CA ALA A 117 17.06 7.04 -11.18
C ALA A 117 15.79 7.10 -12.05
N LEU A 118 14.93 8.11 -11.85
CA LEU A 118 13.73 8.32 -12.64
C LEU A 118 14.02 8.84 -14.06
N ASP A 119 15.20 9.43 -14.32
CA ASP A 119 15.62 9.74 -15.70
C ASP A 119 15.92 8.47 -16.50
N ALA A 120 16.38 7.41 -15.84
CA ALA A 120 16.75 6.15 -16.49
C ALA A 120 15.68 5.05 -16.39
N HIS A 121 14.87 5.04 -15.32
CA HIS A 121 13.99 3.94 -14.99
C HIS A 121 12.53 4.37 -14.76
N SER A 122 11.61 3.47 -15.10
CA SER A 122 10.17 3.72 -15.00
C SER A 122 9.67 3.71 -13.57
N ILE A 123 10.05 2.70 -12.79
CA ILE A 123 9.54 2.47 -11.43
C ILE A 123 10.73 2.31 -10.49
N VAL A 124 10.74 3.04 -9.38
CA VAL A 124 11.82 2.99 -8.38
C VAL A 124 11.25 2.50 -7.05
N LEU A 125 11.88 1.46 -6.51
CA LEU A 125 11.50 0.78 -5.27
C LEU A 125 12.65 0.85 -4.25
N CYS A 126 12.31 0.97 -2.97
CA CYS A 126 13.25 0.82 -1.86
C CYS A 126 13.01 -0.54 -1.15
N PRO A 127 14.04 -1.37 -0.96
CA PRO A 127 13.92 -2.59 -0.15
C PRO A 127 13.95 -2.24 1.34
N HIS A 128 13.27 -3.03 2.19
CA HIS A 128 13.42 -2.89 3.65
C HIS A 128 14.88 -3.12 4.08
N LEU A 129 15.55 -4.11 3.50
CA LEU A 129 16.88 -4.54 3.91
C LEU A 129 17.87 -4.40 2.76
N LEU A 130 18.95 -3.65 2.98
CA LEU A 130 20.07 -3.52 2.05
C LEU A 130 21.20 -4.54 2.30
N ARG A 131 21.13 -5.24 3.43
CA ARG A 131 22.05 -6.28 3.88
C ARG A 131 21.29 -7.30 4.72
N PRO A 132 21.82 -8.53 4.89
CA PRO A 132 21.23 -9.51 5.81
C PRO A 132 20.97 -8.91 7.19
N GLY A 133 19.77 -9.12 7.70
CA GLY A 133 19.33 -8.66 9.01
C GLY A 133 19.53 -9.74 10.08
N ASN A 134 18.96 -9.54 11.27
CA ASN A 134 18.68 -10.69 12.12
C ASN A 134 17.50 -11.49 11.52
N ILE A 135 17.36 -12.76 11.93
CA ILE A 135 16.33 -13.66 11.40
C ILE A 135 14.92 -13.06 11.52
N ASP A 136 14.61 -12.38 12.63
CA ASP A 136 13.29 -11.80 12.86
C ASP A 136 12.98 -10.64 11.88
N MET A 137 13.98 -9.83 11.53
CA MET A 137 13.84 -8.76 10.53
C MET A 137 13.63 -9.33 9.13
N GLU A 138 14.34 -10.39 8.78
CA GLU A 138 14.18 -11.07 7.50
C GLU A 138 12.80 -11.73 7.41
N ILE A 139 12.36 -12.44 8.44
CA ILE A 139 11.00 -13.02 8.52
C ILE A 139 9.93 -11.93 8.44
N SER A 140 10.13 -10.80 9.13
CA SER A 140 9.20 -9.66 9.05
C SER A 140 9.11 -9.11 7.63
N SER A 141 10.23 -8.98 6.93
CA SER A 141 10.26 -8.55 5.52
C SER A 141 9.56 -9.57 4.62
N LEU A 142 9.74 -10.88 4.84
CA LEU A 142 9.00 -11.90 4.09
C LEU A 142 7.49 -11.82 4.33
N ALA A 143 7.07 -11.54 5.57
CA ALA A 143 5.66 -11.47 5.95
C ALA A 143 4.96 -10.21 5.44
N HIS A 144 5.64 -9.06 5.45
CA HIS A 144 5.05 -7.75 5.13
C HIS A 144 5.41 -7.23 3.73
N GLY A 145 6.47 -7.74 3.10
CA GLY A 145 6.98 -7.31 1.79
C GLY A 145 8.49 -7.06 1.81
N THR A 146 9.18 -7.46 0.74
CA THR A 146 10.62 -7.23 0.55
C THR A 146 10.92 -5.75 0.31
N TYR A 147 9.99 -5.05 -0.34
CA TYR A 147 10.02 -3.61 -0.58
C TYR A 147 9.13 -2.89 0.44
N ASN A 148 9.60 -1.75 0.96
CA ASN A 148 8.81 -0.90 1.83
C ASN A 148 8.00 0.09 1.00
N LEU A 149 6.70 0.16 1.25
CA LEU A 149 5.78 1.02 0.49
C LEU A 149 5.44 2.34 1.20
N GLY A 150 6.27 2.72 2.17
CA GLY A 150 6.45 4.10 2.57
C GLY A 150 7.17 4.95 1.52
N PHE A 151 7.68 4.30 0.47
CA PHE A 151 8.21 4.96 -0.70
C PHE A 151 7.84 4.21 -1.99
N LEU A 152 7.40 4.95 -3.00
CA LEU A 152 7.26 4.46 -4.37
C LEU A 152 7.39 5.64 -5.32
N ALA A 153 8.22 5.53 -6.34
CA ALA A 153 8.28 6.55 -7.37
C ALA A 153 8.13 5.96 -8.76
N VAL A 154 7.48 6.73 -9.63
CA VAL A 154 7.31 6.37 -11.03
C VAL A 154 7.61 7.56 -11.94
N ARG A 155 8.17 7.26 -13.10
CA ARG A 155 8.21 8.15 -14.25
C ARG A 155 6.99 7.90 -15.13
N ARG A 156 6.46 8.94 -15.76
CA ARG A 156 5.46 8.84 -16.83
C ARG A 156 6.04 8.10 -18.04
N ASP A 157 5.67 6.85 -18.18
CA ASP A 157 5.84 6.05 -19.40
C ASP A 157 4.85 4.88 -19.42
N GLU A 158 4.87 4.10 -20.49
CA GLU A 158 3.95 2.99 -20.69
C GLU A 158 4.17 1.84 -19.68
N ASN A 159 5.40 1.62 -19.21
CA ASN A 159 5.68 0.58 -18.23
C ASN A 159 5.10 0.96 -16.85
N SER A 160 5.29 2.20 -16.41
CA SER A 160 4.68 2.72 -15.18
C SER A 160 3.16 2.73 -15.25
N LYS A 161 2.58 3.10 -16.40
CA LYS A 161 1.12 3.08 -16.59
C LYS A 161 0.56 1.66 -16.37
N ARG A 162 1.14 0.66 -17.05
CA ARG A 162 0.74 -0.75 -16.89
C ARG A 162 0.90 -1.25 -15.46
N PHE A 163 1.96 -0.83 -14.77
CA PHE A 163 2.17 -1.14 -13.36
C PHE A 163 1.08 -0.53 -12.47
N LEU A 164 0.78 0.76 -12.63
CA LEU A 164 -0.24 1.43 -11.81
C LEU A 164 -1.63 0.87 -12.04
N GLU A 165 -2.00 0.56 -13.28
CA GLU A 165 -3.28 -0.09 -13.61
C GLU A 165 -3.38 -1.46 -12.95
N TRP A 166 -2.34 -2.29 -13.07
CA TRP A 166 -2.28 -3.59 -12.41
C TRP A 166 -2.36 -3.46 -10.88
N TRP A 167 -1.63 -2.52 -10.29
CA TRP A 167 -1.61 -2.33 -8.84
C TRP A 167 -2.97 -1.83 -8.34
N ALA A 168 -3.61 -0.90 -9.06
CA ALA A 168 -4.98 -0.46 -8.80
C ALA A 168 -5.97 -1.63 -8.80
N ASP A 169 -5.90 -2.51 -9.80
CA ASP A 169 -6.78 -3.68 -9.91
C ASP A 169 -6.60 -4.65 -8.73
N ARG A 170 -5.36 -4.85 -8.25
CA ARG A 170 -5.11 -5.69 -7.07
C ARG A 170 -5.63 -5.04 -5.80
N LEU A 171 -5.34 -3.76 -5.58
CA LEU A 171 -5.75 -3.08 -4.35
C LEU A 171 -7.26 -2.82 -4.29
N PHE A 172 -7.92 -2.70 -5.45
CA PHE A 172 -9.38 -2.63 -5.52
C PHE A 172 -10.05 -3.87 -4.91
N LEU A 173 -9.41 -5.04 -5.00
CA LEU A 173 -9.96 -6.30 -4.52
C LEU A 173 -9.31 -6.80 -3.22
N PHE A 174 -8.03 -6.51 -2.98
CA PHE A 174 -7.21 -7.22 -2.01
C PHE A 174 -6.16 -6.33 -1.32
N CYS A 175 -6.53 -5.12 -0.92
CA CYS A 175 -5.69 -4.28 -0.05
C CYS A 175 -6.02 -4.52 1.42
N TYR A 176 -5.67 -5.69 1.95
CA TYR A 176 -6.07 -6.12 3.29
C TYR A 176 -4.90 -6.52 4.17
N ASP A 177 -5.04 -6.39 5.49
CA ASP A 177 -4.17 -7.09 6.43
C ASP A 177 -4.64 -8.56 6.56
N ASP A 178 -4.15 -9.41 5.65
CA ASP A 178 -4.49 -10.84 5.56
C ASP A 178 -3.23 -11.68 5.32
N LYS A 179 -2.33 -11.60 6.31
CA LYS A 179 -1.01 -12.27 6.28
C LYS A 179 -1.12 -13.77 6.03
N SER A 180 -2.20 -14.40 6.50
CA SER A 180 -2.47 -15.84 6.33
C SER A 180 -2.58 -16.27 4.86
N ARG A 181 -3.06 -15.35 4.01
CA ARG A 181 -3.18 -15.54 2.55
C ARG A 181 -2.02 -14.93 1.79
N GLY A 182 -0.96 -14.50 2.48
CA GLY A 182 0.20 -13.85 1.89
C GLY A 182 -0.08 -12.43 1.40
N ILE A 183 -1.09 -11.76 1.96
CA ILE A 183 -1.46 -10.38 1.61
C ILE A 183 -1.15 -9.48 2.80
N PHE A 184 -0.53 -8.32 2.52
CA PHE A 184 -0.38 -7.27 3.50
C PHE A 184 -0.49 -5.93 2.78
N THR A 185 -1.69 -5.35 2.91
CA THR A 185 -2.11 -4.07 2.34
C THR A 185 -1.67 -3.91 0.88
N ASP A 186 -1.17 -2.74 0.55
CA ASP A 186 -0.55 -2.34 -0.71
C ASP A 186 0.84 -2.94 -0.91
N GLN A 187 1.59 -3.11 0.19
CA GLN A 187 3.03 -3.38 0.19
C GLN A 187 3.39 -4.74 -0.39
N LYS A 188 2.73 -5.81 0.07
CA LYS A 188 3.14 -7.18 -0.29
C LYS A 188 2.92 -7.51 -1.77
N TRP A 189 2.02 -6.81 -2.44
CA TRP A 189 1.83 -6.94 -3.89
C TRP A 189 3.10 -6.58 -4.66
N ILE A 190 3.90 -5.63 -4.15
CA ILE A 190 5.07 -5.11 -4.85
C ILE A 190 6.23 -6.11 -4.92
N ASP A 191 6.20 -7.18 -4.10
CA ASP A 191 7.11 -8.33 -4.26
C ASP A 191 7.05 -8.92 -5.68
N LEU A 192 5.89 -8.81 -6.35
CA LEU A 192 5.69 -9.32 -7.70
C LEU A 192 6.06 -8.32 -8.81
N ALA A 193 6.19 -7.03 -8.50
CA ALA A 193 6.38 -5.99 -9.51
C ALA A 193 7.64 -6.20 -10.38
N PRO A 194 8.81 -6.55 -9.84
CA PRO A 194 10.01 -6.83 -10.65
C PRO A 194 9.87 -8.03 -11.58
N CYS A 195 8.90 -8.92 -11.35
CA CYS A 195 8.63 -10.05 -12.24
C CYS A 195 7.79 -9.67 -13.46
N PHE A 196 7.04 -8.56 -13.40
CA PHE A 196 6.05 -8.18 -14.40
C PHE A 196 6.40 -6.89 -15.16
N PHE A 197 7.20 -6.02 -14.55
CA PHE A 197 7.49 -4.67 -15.02
C PHE A 197 8.97 -4.34 -14.88
N ASP A 198 9.45 -3.38 -15.66
CA ASP A 198 10.81 -2.87 -15.54
C ASP A 198 10.93 -1.96 -14.31
N THR A 199 11.51 -2.50 -13.24
CA THR A 199 11.71 -1.80 -11.96
C THR A 199 13.20 -1.57 -11.69
N HIS A 200 13.51 -0.49 -10.98
CA HIS A 200 14.81 -0.22 -10.41
C HIS A 200 14.74 -0.30 -8.88
N VAL A 201 15.61 -1.12 -8.28
CA VAL A 201 15.75 -1.22 -6.83
C VAL A 201 16.83 -0.24 -6.38
N LEU A 202 16.42 0.87 -5.76
CA LEU A 202 17.33 1.89 -5.26
C LEU A 202 18.00 1.41 -3.97
N LYS A 203 19.24 0.93 -4.08
CA LYS A 203 20.04 0.43 -2.96
C LYS A 203 20.92 1.52 -2.37
N HIS A 204 20.29 2.52 -1.76
CA HIS A 204 20.97 3.69 -1.18
C HIS A 204 20.58 3.84 0.30
N HIS A 205 21.55 3.93 1.21
CA HIS A 205 21.30 3.84 2.66
C HIS A 205 20.59 5.09 3.23
N GLY A 206 20.63 6.19 2.50
CA GLY A 206 19.94 7.43 2.86
C GLY A 206 18.45 7.49 2.52
N TYR A 207 17.91 6.54 1.74
CA TYR A 207 16.47 6.45 1.44
C TYR A 207 15.86 5.34 2.29
N ASP A 208 14.61 5.54 2.72
CA ASP A 208 13.87 4.57 3.54
C ASP A 208 14.62 4.11 4.80
N PHE A 209 15.40 5.03 5.38
CA PHE A 209 16.08 4.78 6.63
C PHE A 209 15.05 4.73 7.77
N ALA A 210 14.97 3.61 8.47
CA ALA A 210 13.98 3.39 9.52
C ALA A 210 14.50 2.46 10.63
N THR A 211 13.60 1.98 11.49
CA THR A 211 13.94 1.07 12.60
C THR A 211 14.66 -0.20 12.15
N TRP A 212 14.31 -0.75 10.97
CA TRP A 212 15.00 -1.89 10.36
C TRP A 212 16.38 -1.55 9.81
N SER A 213 16.69 -0.27 9.60
CA SER A 213 18.01 0.17 9.13
C SER A 213 19.02 0.31 10.27
N LEU A 214 18.56 0.51 11.52
CA LEU A 214 19.42 0.88 12.65
C LEU A 214 20.47 -0.19 12.99
N LEU A 215 20.11 -1.48 12.88
CA LEU A 215 21.01 -2.58 13.17
C LEU A 215 22.23 -2.53 12.24
N GLY A 216 23.39 -2.23 12.82
CA GLY A 216 24.67 -2.09 12.11
C GLY A 216 24.80 -0.82 11.27
N SER A 217 23.92 0.17 11.44
CA SER A 217 24.02 1.45 10.73
C SER A 217 25.16 2.30 11.26
N ASP A 218 25.78 3.03 10.35
CA ASP A 218 26.77 4.05 10.65
C ASP A 218 26.20 5.44 10.36
N LEU A 219 25.27 5.89 11.21
CA LEU A 219 24.67 7.23 11.14
C LEU A 219 25.58 8.22 11.87
N ARG A 220 26.11 9.20 11.14
CA ARG A 220 27.03 10.23 11.65
C ARG A 220 26.66 11.61 11.12
N VAL A 221 27.19 12.63 11.78
CA VAL A 221 27.23 14.00 11.25
C VAL A 221 28.62 14.26 10.69
N VAL A 222 28.69 14.62 9.41
CA VAL A 222 29.93 14.98 8.70
C VAL A 222 29.72 16.36 8.08
N ASP A 223 30.56 17.32 8.43
CA ASP A 223 30.48 18.71 7.95
C ASP A 223 29.08 19.35 8.08
N GLY A 224 28.35 18.98 9.14
CA GLY A 224 27.00 19.47 9.42
C GLY A 224 25.86 18.75 8.68
N ALA A 225 26.16 17.72 7.90
CA ALA A 225 25.17 16.88 7.22
C ALA A 225 25.11 15.47 7.80
N TYR A 226 23.92 14.85 7.80
CA TYR A 226 23.75 13.46 8.22
C TYR A 226 24.14 12.50 7.09
N VAL A 227 24.96 11.52 7.43
CA VAL A 227 25.46 10.48 6.51
C VAL A 227 25.20 9.12 7.15
N VAL A 228 24.71 8.15 6.36
CA VAL A 228 24.47 6.76 6.78
C VAL A 228 25.28 5.82 5.89
N ASN A 229 26.21 5.07 6.46
CA ASN A 229 27.04 4.10 5.73
C ASN A 229 27.74 4.69 4.47
N GLY A 230 28.11 5.96 4.52
CA GLY A 230 28.76 6.68 3.41
C GLY A 230 27.82 7.44 2.46
N ASP A 231 26.51 7.20 2.55
CA ASP A 231 25.50 7.87 1.74
C ASP A 231 24.86 9.06 2.50
N PRO A 232 24.53 10.18 1.84
CA PRO A 232 23.79 11.28 2.48
C PRO A 232 22.39 10.82 2.91
N LEU A 233 21.99 11.13 4.14
CA LEU A 233 20.63 10.85 4.61
C LEU A 233 19.62 11.71 3.83
N ARG A 234 18.71 11.06 3.12
CA ARG A 234 17.68 11.74 2.31
C ARG A 234 16.34 11.81 3.04
N PHE A 235 15.88 10.71 3.61
CA PHE A 235 14.71 10.74 4.47
C PHE A 235 14.73 9.63 5.53
N ILE A 236 14.05 9.87 6.64
CA ILE A 236 13.76 8.85 7.65
C ILE A 236 12.27 8.52 7.58
N HIS A 237 11.95 7.23 7.57
CA HIS A 237 10.60 6.71 7.75
C HIS A 237 10.41 6.35 9.22
N PHE A 238 9.67 7.17 9.97
CA PHE A 238 9.41 6.97 11.41
C PHE A 238 8.29 5.94 11.66
N SER A 239 8.36 4.82 10.96
CA SER A 239 7.38 3.74 11.04
C SER A 239 7.32 3.15 12.45
N GLY A 240 6.10 2.94 12.94
CA GLY A 240 5.86 2.38 14.28
C GLY A 240 6.13 3.37 15.43
N LEU A 241 6.10 4.68 15.15
CA LEU A 241 6.09 5.73 16.18
C LEU A 241 5.02 5.47 17.24
N ASP A 242 3.79 5.23 16.80
CA ASP A 242 2.62 5.12 17.69
C ASP A 242 2.59 3.79 18.47
N SER A 243 3.42 2.81 18.11
CA SER A 243 3.51 1.50 18.76
C SER A 243 4.70 1.36 19.73
N GLY A 244 5.51 2.42 19.90
CA GLY A 244 6.73 2.39 20.71
C GLY A 244 7.84 1.52 20.10
N THR A 245 7.74 1.19 18.80
CA THR A 245 8.73 0.35 18.12
C THR A 245 10.07 1.07 18.01
N ILE A 246 10.04 2.40 17.79
CA ILE A 246 11.25 3.22 17.68
C ILE A 246 12.02 3.22 19.00
N ASP A 247 11.34 3.41 20.13
CA ASP A 247 11.98 3.43 21.45
C ASP A 247 12.67 2.08 21.76
N LYS A 248 12.04 0.97 21.39
CA LYS A 248 12.65 -0.37 21.52
C LYS A 248 13.85 -0.54 20.60
N ALA A 249 13.73 -0.11 19.34
CA ALA A 249 14.80 -0.21 18.35
C ALA A 249 16.03 0.63 18.75
N ILE A 250 15.82 1.80 19.36
CA ILE A 250 16.88 2.62 19.96
C ILE A 250 17.61 1.81 21.04
N GLY A 251 16.89 1.09 21.90
CA GLY A 251 17.50 0.25 22.94
C GLY A 251 18.24 -0.96 22.39
N TRP A 252 17.70 -1.62 21.36
CA TRP A 252 18.23 -2.88 20.84
C TRP A 252 19.39 -2.72 19.86
N TRP A 253 19.34 -1.71 18.98
CA TRP A 253 20.14 -1.72 17.76
C TRP A 253 21.17 -0.59 17.65
N LEU A 254 20.97 0.52 18.37
CA LEU A 254 21.90 1.65 18.33
C LEU A 254 23.10 1.41 19.24
N THR A 255 24.27 1.84 18.78
CA THR A 255 25.53 1.89 19.53
C THR A 255 25.79 3.30 20.04
N ASP A 256 26.79 3.49 20.89
CA ASP A 256 27.14 4.83 21.38
C ASP A 256 27.51 5.79 20.23
N ASP A 257 28.07 5.26 19.14
CA ASP A 257 28.50 6.05 17.97
C ASP A 257 27.35 6.66 17.16
N ASN A 258 26.18 6.01 17.11
CA ASN A 258 25.05 6.44 16.28
C ASN A 258 23.80 6.86 17.08
N ARG A 259 23.78 6.55 18.38
CA ARG A 259 22.63 6.79 19.26
C ARG A 259 22.30 8.27 19.40
N GLU A 260 23.30 9.11 19.62
CA GLU A 260 23.09 10.55 19.84
C GLU A 260 22.42 11.20 18.61
N ALA A 261 22.97 10.96 17.42
CA ALA A 261 22.44 11.50 16.18
C ALA A 261 20.98 11.05 15.93
N PHE A 262 20.68 9.76 16.06
CA PHE A 262 19.32 9.27 15.83
C PHE A 262 18.32 9.78 16.87
N VAL A 263 18.71 9.81 18.16
CA VAL A 263 17.83 10.33 19.23
C VAL A 263 17.52 11.80 19.04
N GLN A 264 18.50 12.60 18.58
CA GLN A 264 18.27 14.00 18.24
C GLN A 264 17.24 14.12 17.09
N LEU A 265 17.45 13.41 15.98
CA LEU A 265 16.53 13.42 14.83
C LEU A 265 15.11 12.98 15.22
N TYR A 266 15.01 11.98 16.09
CA TYR A 266 13.74 11.49 16.61
C TYR A 266 13.04 12.52 17.50
N ALA A 267 13.79 13.20 18.39
CA ALA A 267 13.25 14.25 19.24
C ALA A 267 12.76 15.46 18.42
N GLU A 268 13.51 15.86 17.40
CA GLU A 268 13.13 16.94 16.47
C GLU A 268 11.84 16.59 15.73
N TYR A 269 11.71 15.38 15.21
CA TYR A 269 10.49 14.94 14.54
C TYR A 269 9.28 14.97 15.48
N ARG A 270 9.42 14.48 16.72
CA ARG A 270 8.34 14.53 17.72
C ARG A 270 7.90 15.96 18.05
N ALA A 271 8.86 16.86 18.24
CA ALA A 271 8.59 18.27 18.49
C ALA A 271 7.85 18.94 17.31
N LEU A 272 8.21 18.58 16.07
CA LEU A 272 7.53 19.04 14.87
C LEU A 272 6.07 18.54 14.80
N LEU A 273 5.83 17.27 15.11
CA LEU A 273 4.46 16.74 15.18
C LEU A 273 3.61 17.45 16.24
N ASP A 274 4.19 17.71 17.42
CA ASP A 274 3.52 18.47 18.48
C ASP A 274 3.18 19.89 18.01
N ALA A 275 4.10 20.57 17.30
CA ALA A 275 3.87 21.90 16.72
C ALA A 275 2.76 21.90 15.65
N HIS A 276 2.61 20.81 14.90
CA HIS A 276 1.50 20.61 13.95
C HIS A 276 0.21 20.09 14.59
N GLY A 277 0.15 20.00 15.93
CA GLY A 277 -1.10 19.67 16.64
C GLY A 277 -1.39 18.17 16.73
N GLN A 278 -0.37 17.31 16.79
CA GLN A 278 -0.54 15.85 16.97
C GLN A 278 -1.48 15.48 18.13
N GLN A 279 -1.49 16.26 19.22
CA GLN A 279 -2.34 15.97 20.38
C GLN A 279 -3.84 16.15 20.12
N SER A 280 -4.23 17.04 19.20
CA SER A 280 -5.63 17.30 18.86
C SER A 280 -6.01 16.60 17.55
N LEU A 281 -5.30 16.90 16.47
CA LEU A 281 -5.59 16.38 15.14
C LEU A 281 -5.34 14.86 15.06
N GLY A 282 -4.35 14.35 15.78
CA GLY A 282 -4.04 12.91 15.84
C GLY A 282 -5.14 12.03 16.43
N ARG A 283 -6.16 12.64 17.05
CA ARG A 283 -7.32 11.97 17.66
C ARG A 283 -8.60 12.10 16.83
N LEU A 284 -8.54 12.74 15.67
CA LEU A 284 -9.70 12.89 14.80
C LEU A 284 -10.21 11.51 14.36
N ARG A 285 -11.53 11.35 14.41
CA ARG A 285 -12.18 10.11 13.99
C ARG A 285 -12.32 10.13 12.46
N TRP A 286 -11.96 9.02 11.84
CA TRP A 286 -12.14 8.82 10.39
C TRP A 286 -13.62 8.87 10.00
N SER A 287 -13.98 9.69 9.02
CA SER A 287 -15.38 9.96 8.62
C SER A 287 -16.09 8.79 7.94
N TYR A 288 -15.35 7.78 7.49
CA TYR A 288 -15.88 6.52 6.96
C TYR A 288 -15.95 5.41 8.02
N ASN A 289 -15.78 5.74 9.31
CA ASN A 289 -15.88 4.77 10.39
C ASN A 289 -17.32 4.56 10.92
N THR A 290 -18.30 5.27 10.38
CA THR A 290 -19.71 5.18 10.77
C THR A 290 -20.63 5.10 9.55
N TYR A 291 -21.79 4.48 9.74
CA TYR A 291 -22.94 4.60 8.84
C TYR A 291 -23.46 6.05 8.81
N TYR A 292 -24.33 6.38 7.86
CA TYR A 292 -25.01 7.67 7.83
C TYR A 292 -25.90 7.92 9.06
N SER A 293 -26.33 6.85 9.73
CA SER A 293 -27.03 6.90 11.02
C SER A 293 -26.14 7.35 12.19
N GLY A 294 -24.82 7.38 12.00
CA GLY A 294 -23.83 7.65 13.04
C GLY A 294 -23.40 6.41 13.84
N ALA A 295 -23.99 5.23 13.59
CA ALA A 295 -23.56 3.98 14.22
C ALA A 295 -22.18 3.54 13.72
N ASP A 296 -21.38 2.96 14.60
CA ASP A 296 -20.07 2.40 14.29
C ASP A 296 -20.20 1.19 13.34
N ILE A 297 -19.28 1.09 12.38
CA ILE A 297 -19.20 -0.06 11.47
C ILE A 297 -18.25 -1.10 12.07
N SER A 298 -18.73 -2.32 12.34
CA SER A 298 -17.87 -3.39 12.85
C SER A 298 -16.88 -3.91 11.82
N ARG A 299 -15.80 -4.54 12.30
CA ARG A 299 -14.84 -5.21 11.42
C ARG A 299 -15.51 -6.34 10.65
N GLU A 300 -16.42 -7.05 11.30
CA GLU A 300 -17.18 -8.17 10.75
C GLU A 300 -18.02 -7.73 9.54
N ALA A 301 -18.74 -6.61 9.64
CA ALA A 301 -19.50 -6.06 8.52
C ALA A 301 -18.59 -5.65 7.35
N ARG A 302 -17.45 -5.00 7.61
CA ARG A 302 -16.47 -4.66 6.57
C ARG A 302 -15.93 -5.89 5.86
N VAL A 303 -15.59 -6.93 6.63
CA VAL A 303 -15.07 -8.20 6.10
C VAL A 303 -16.13 -8.94 5.29
N ALA A 304 -17.38 -9.00 5.78
CA ALA A 304 -18.49 -9.59 5.05
C ALA A 304 -18.68 -8.90 3.68
N TYR A 305 -18.67 -7.57 3.67
CA TYR A 305 -18.82 -6.76 2.45
C TYR A 305 -17.65 -6.88 1.44
N ARG A 306 -16.58 -7.62 1.78
CA ARG A 306 -15.53 -7.99 0.80
C ARG A 306 -16.03 -9.00 -0.23
N ASP A 307 -17.13 -9.71 0.05
CA ASP A 307 -17.81 -10.53 -0.96
C ASP A 307 -18.46 -9.63 -2.02
N GLN A 308 -18.06 -9.82 -3.27
CA GLN A 308 -18.55 -9.04 -4.40
C GLN A 308 -20.04 -9.27 -4.67
N SER A 309 -20.59 -10.41 -4.24
CA SER A 309 -22.02 -10.69 -4.36
C SER A 309 -22.88 -9.63 -3.65
N LEU A 310 -22.35 -9.03 -2.59
CA LEU A 310 -23.02 -8.00 -1.81
C LEU A 310 -23.03 -6.62 -2.46
N TRP A 311 -22.13 -6.35 -3.42
CA TRP A 311 -22.02 -5.00 -4.00
C TRP A 311 -23.25 -4.62 -4.83
N ALA A 312 -23.88 -5.60 -5.47
CA ALA A 312 -25.14 -5.40 -6.20
C ALA A 312 -26.36 -5.40 -5.25
N LEU A 313 -26.30 -6.18 -4.17
CA LEU A 313 -27.41 -6.33 -3.21
C LEU A 313 -27.50 -5.13 -2.26
N VAL A 314 -26.36 -4.56 -1.88
CA VAL A 314 -26.25 -3.38 -1.01
C VAL A 314 -25.29 -2.38 -1.67
N PRO A 315 -25.75 -1.63 -2.69
CA PRO A 315 -24.90 -0.73 -3.48
C PRO A 315 -24.40 0.50 -2.71
N ASP A 316 -25.14 0.92 -1.68
CA ASP A 316 -24.75 1.95 -0.72
C ASP A 316 -24.66 1.34 0.69
N PRO A 317 -23.49 0.81 1.09
CA PRO A 317 -23.35 0.15 2.37
C PRO A 317 -23.37 1.11 3.56
N PHE A 318 -23.17 2.43 3.35
CA PHE A 318 -23.21 3.40 4.45
C PHE A 318 -24.64 3.80 4.84
N ALA A 319 -25.62 3.60 3.94
CA ALA A 319 -27.04 3.72 4.25
C ALA A 319 -27.63 2.51 5.00
N ALA A 320 -26.88 1.41 5.08
CA ALA A 320 -27.30 0.16 5.74
C ALA A 320 -26.95 0.16 7.24
N SER A 321 -26.95 -1.03 7.83
CA SER A 321 -26.44 -1.31 9.18
C SER A 321 -25.65 -2.62 9.19
N ASP A 322 -24.91 -2.87 10.28
CA ASP A 322 -24.22 -4.15 10.45
C ASP A 322 -25.18 -5.34 10.32
N ALA A 323 -26.40 -5.21 10.85
CA ALA A 323 -27.42 -6.26 10.77
C ALA A 323 -27.83 -6.53 9.32
N ASP A 324 -28.01 -5.49 8.50
CA ASP A 324 -28.39 -5.64 7.09
C ASP A 324 -27.26 -6.29 6.28
N ILE A 325 -26.03 -5.83 6.46
CA ILE A 325 -24.85 -6.37 5.77
C ILE A 325 -24.66 -7.85 6.11
N LEU A 326 -24.69 -8.18 7.40
CA LEU A 326 -24.47 -9.56 7.87
C LEU A 326 -25.63 -10.49 7.51
N ALA A 327 -26.87 -10.02 7.55
CA ALA A 327 -28.03 -10.81 7.11
C ALA A 327 -27.98 -11.10 5.61
N THR A 328 -27.58 -10.13 4.80
CA THR A 328 -27.45 -10.30 3.34
C THR A 328 -26.27 -11.22 2.98
N ALA A 329 -25.21 -11.21 3.79
CA ALA A 329 -24.04 -12.08 3.61
C ALA A 329 -24.30 -13.56 3.95
N GLN A 330 -25.36 -13.87 4.71
CA GLN A 330 -25.73 -15.25 4.96
C GLN A 330 -26.39 -15.83 3.70
N PRO A 331 -25.93 -17.00 3.21
CA PRO A 331 -26.62 -17.66 2.11
C PRO A 331 -28.07 -17.89 2.53
N THR A 332 -29.01 -17.48 1.68
CA THR A 332 -30.44 -17.71 1.88
C THR A 332 -30.69 -19.21 2.03
N ALA A 333 -30.76 -19.66 3.29
CA ALA A 333 -31.22 -20.98 3.64
C ALA A 333 -32.74 -21.04 3.43
N GLN A 334 -33.17 -21.11 2.17
CA GLN A 334 -34.55 -21.44 1.79
C GLN A 334 -34.63 -21.90 0.33
N VAL A 335 -34.17 -23.12 0.09
CA VAL A 335 -34.93 -24.05 -0.75
C VAL A 335 -35.25 -25.25 0.13
N SER A 336 -36.51 -25.33 0.54
CA SER A 336 -37.10 -26.54 1.06
C SER A 336 -36.95 -27.67 0.02
N CYS A 337 -36.25 -28.74 0.37
CA CYS A 337 -36.57 -30.06 -0.16
C CYS A 337 -36.33 -31.10 0.91
N GLU A 338 -37.34 -31.95 1.03
CA GLU A 338 -37.53 -32.98 2.01
C GLU A 338 -36.32 -33.91 2.10
N SER A 339 -36.03 -34.31 3.32
CA SER A 339 -35.15 -35.41 3.64
C SER A 339 -35.71 -36.71 3.03
N GLN A 340 -35.17 -37.16 1.90
CA GLN A 340 -34.98 -38.58 1.61
C GLN A 340 -33.65 -38.80 0.89
N ALA A 341 -32.84 -39.67 1.49
CA ALA A 341 -31.55 -40.09 0.99
C ALA A 341 -31.66 -40.78 -0.38
N SER A 342 -30.89 -40.30 -1.36
CA SER A 342 -30.22 -41.16 -2.35
C SER A 342 -29.19 -40.32 -3.13
N VAL A 343 -27.99 -40.86 -3.29
CA VAL A 343 -26.90 -40.28 -4.08
C VAL A 343 -27.14 -40.61 -5.55
N PRO A 344 -27.04 -39.63 -6.46
CA PRO A 344 -26.46 -39.93 -7.77
C PRO A 344 -25.35 -38.95 -8.15
N ALA A 345 -24.24 -39.54 -8.60
CA ALA A 345 -23.14 -38.85 -9.25
C ALA A 345 -23.60 -38.24 -10.58
N THR A 346 -23.29 -36.96 -10.82
CA THR A 346 -23.07 -36.45 -12.18
C THR A 346 -22.03 -35.35 -12.15
N ALA A 347 -20.96 -35.57 -12.92
CA ALA A 347 -19.96 -34.58 -13.26
C ALA A 347 -20.52 -33.69 -14.37
N GLU A 348 -20.40 -32.37 -14.25
CA GLU A 348 -20.71 -31.45 -15.35
C GLU A 348 -19.78 -31.74 -16.55
N GLU A 349 -20.36 -31.81 -17.75
CA GLU A 349 -19.60 -31.94 -18.99
C GLU A 349 -18.77 -30.67 -19.26
N PRO A 350 -17.50 -30.81 -19.67
CA PRO A 350 -16.66 -29.65 -19.95
C PRO A 350 -17.15 -28.88 -21.19
N PRO A 351 -16.97 -27.55 -21.22
CA PRO A 351 -17.47 -26.72 -22.32
C PRO A 351 -16.90 -27.14 -23.68
N PRO A 352 -17.65 -26.99 -24.79
CA PRO A 352 -17.34 -27.59 -26.10
C PRO A 352 -15.93 -27.29 -26.65
N TRP A 353 -15.38 -26.12 -26.32
CA TRP A 353 -14.04 -25.71 -26.75
C TRP A 353 -12.90 -26.56 -26.15
N LEU A 354 -13.11 -27.17 -24.97
CA LEU A 354 -12.14 -28.07 -24.33
C LEU A 354 -12.07 -29.43 -25.06
N ILE A 355 -13.21 -29.92 -25.52
CA ILE A 355 -13.32 -31.17 -26.28
C ILE A 355 -12.68 -31.02 -27.67
N GLU A 356 -12.92 -29.90 -28.36
CA GLU A 356 -12.26 -29.59 -29.64
C GLU A 356 -10.73 -29.44 -29.52
N ARG A 357 -10.26 -28.83 -28.42
CA ARG A 357 -8.83 -28.68 -28.14
C ARG A 357 -8.15 -30.02 -27.82
N PHE A 358 -8.88 -30.97 -27.23
CA PHE A 358 -8.40 -32.33 -27.00
C PHE A 358 -8.29 -33.13 -28.31
N PHE A 359 -9.35 -33.15 -29.14
CA PHE A 359 -9.33 -33.90 -30.40
C PHE A 359 -8.33 -33.34 -31.43
N SER A 360 -8.14 -32.02 -31.48
CA SER A 360 -7.12 -31.40 -32.33
C SER A 360 -5.69 -31.77 -31.88
N SER A 361 -5.44 -31.91 -30.58
CA SER A 361 -4.16 -32.38 -30.04
C SER A 361 -3.92 -33.87 -30.32
N VAL A 362 -4.95 -34.71 -30.19
CA VAL A 362 -4.88 -36.15 -30.46
C VAL A 362 -4.62 -36.43 -31.94
N ARG A 363 -5.27 -35.72 -32.87
CA ARG A 363 -5.02 -35.84 -34.32
C ARG A 363 -3.61 -35.42 -34.71
N ARG A 364 -3.00 -34.46 -33.99
CA ARG A 364 -1.70 -33.88 -34.35
C ARG A 364 -0.51 -34.62 -33.74
N ASN A 365 -0.66 -35.17 -32.53
CA ASN A 365 0.47 -35.71 -31.75
C ASN A 365 0.27 -37.16 -31.26
N GLY A 366 -0.86 -37.81 -31.57
CA GLY A 366 -1.18 -39.16 -31.10
C GLY A 366 -1.70 -39.21 -29.65
N VAL A 367 -2.48 -40.26 -29.37
CA VAL A 367 -3.20 -40.45 -28.09
C VAL A 367 -2.22 -40.59 -26.92
N ALA A 368 -1.16 -41.39 -27.07
CA ALA A 368 -0.17 -41.64 -26.03
C ALA A 368 0.58 -40.37 -25.61
N THR A 369 0.93 -39.52 -26.57
CA THR A 369 1.70 -38.27 -26.33
C THR A 369 0.83 -37.17 -25.73
N THR A 370 -0.47 -37.12 -26.08
CA THR A 370 -1.44 -36.18 -25.50
C THR A 370 -1.79 -36.58 -24.05
N LEU A 371 -1.98 -37.87 -23.77
CA LEU A 371 -2.19 -38.38 -22.41
C LEU A 371 -0.93 -38.21 -21.54
N ALA A 372 0.28 -38.40 -22.10
CA ALA A 372 1.53 -38.16 -21.38
C ALA A 372 1.75 -36.69 -21.02
N ARG A 373 1.30 -35.73 -21.85
CA ARG A 373 1.32 -34.29 -21.52
C ARG A 373 0.26 -33.90 -20.50
N GLY A 374 -0.93 -34.50 -20.55
CA GLY A 374 -1.98 -34.31 -19.55
C GLY A 374 -1.60 -34.88 -18.18
N ALA A 375 -1.04 -36.10 -18.18
CA ALA A 375 -0.53 -36.75 -16.97
C ALA A 375 0.69 -36.02 -16.39
N ARG A 376 1.61 -35.50 -17.23
CA ARG A 376 2.71 -34.63 -16.74
C ARG A 376 2.22 -33.33 -16.12
N LYS A 377 1.10 -32.75 -16.59
CA LYS A 377 0.48 -31.55 -15.99
C LYS A 377 -0.24 -31.83 -14.68
N LEU A 378 -0.78 -33.05 -14.52
CA LEU A 378 -1.40 -33.50 -13.26
C LEU A 378 -0.37 -34.01 -12.24
N SER A 379 0.79 -34.50 -12.70
CA SER A 379 1.91 -34.89 -11.84
C SER A 379 2.94 -33.78 -11.60
N SER A 380 2.86 -32.64 -12.31
CA SER A 380 3.64 -31.42 -12.00
C SER A 380 2.86 -30.41 -11.15
N GLY A 381 1.62 -30.73 -10.75
CA GLY A 381 0.80 -29.97 -9.80
C GLY A 381 1.03 -30.31 -8.32
N ARG A 382 2.07 -31.10 -8.02
CA ARG A 382 2.78 -31.12 -6.73
C ARG A 382 4.25 -30.77 -6.98
N LEU A 383 4.45 -29.62 -7.59
CA LEU A 383 5.61 -28.72 -7.48
C LEU A 383 5.30 -27.49 -8.34
N GLN A 384 4.29 -26.75 -7.91
CA GLN A 384 4.30 -25.29 -7.68
C GLN A 384 2.93 -24.91 -7.10
#